data_AF-A0A767SEH5-F1
#
_entry.id   AF-A0A767SEH5-F1
#
_cell.length_a   1.000
_cell.length_b   1.000
_cell.length_c   1.000
_cell.angle_alpha   90.00
_cell.angle_beta   90.00
_cell.angle_gamma   90.00
#
_symmetry.space_group_name_H-M   'P 1'
#
loop_
_entity.id
_entity.type
_entity.pdbx_description
1 polymer ?
#
loop_
_entity_poly.entity_id
_entity_poly.type
_entity_poly.pdbx_seq_one_letter_code
_entity_poly.pdbx_strand_id
1 'polypeptide(L)'
;NRFELLRTLAYAGWEESIHSGQHGENYFCILDEDSQEILSVTLDDAGNYTVNCQGYSETHRLTLDTAQGEEGTGHAEGASGTFRTSFLPATTAPQTPAEYDAVWSAWRRAAPAEESRGRAAVVQKMRACLNNGNAVLNVGESGLTTLPDCLPAHITTLVIPDNNLTSLPALPPELRTLEVSGNQLTSLPVLPPGLLELSI
;
A
#
# COMPACT_ATOMS: atom_id res chain seq x y z
N ASN A 1 14.07 4.72 21.34
CA ASN A 1 15.30 5.20 20.67
C ASN A 1 15.01 5.26 19.18
N ARG A 2 15.20 6.41 18.51
CA ARG A 2 14.71 6.64 17.12
C ARG A 2 15.35 5.67 16.11
N PHE A 3 16.56 5.22 16.41
CA PHE A 3 17.30 4.20 15.67
C PHE A 3 16.57 2.85 15.58
N GLU A 4 16.06 2.32 16.70
CA GLU A 4 15.35 1.04 16.74
C GLU A 4 14.03 1.09 15.97
N LEU A 5 13.40 2.27 15.92
CA LEU A 5 12.16 2.49 15.16
C LEU A 5 12.42 2.40 13.65
N LEU A 6 13.52 3.00 13.17
CA LEU A 6 13.93 2.92 11.77
C LEU A 6 14.39 1.52 11.38
N ARG A 7 15.09 0.80 12.26
CA ARG A 7 15.43 -0.61 12.07
C ARG A 7 14.19 -1.48 11.87
N THR A 8 13.13 -1.20 12.63
CA THR A 8 11.84 -1.91 12.52
C THR A 8 11.11 -1.65 11.19
N LEU A 9 11.36 -0.50 10.55
CA LEU A 9 10.78 -0.13 9.26
C LEU A 9 11.57 -0.70 8.06
N ALA A 10 12.82 -1.10 8.27
CA ALA A 10 13.65 -1.70 7.25
C ALA A 10 13.29 -3.18 7.05
N TYR A 11 13.36 -3.65 5.80
CA TYR A 11 13.15 -5.06 5.48
C TYR A 11 14.16 -5.92 6.24
N ALA A 12 13.72 -7.00 6.89
CA ALA A 12 14.53 -7.83 7.80
C ALA A 12 15.86 -8.36 7.22
N GLY A 13 16.02 -8.34 5.89
CA GLY A 13 17.29 -8.68 5.22
C GLY A 13 18.34 -7.56 5.16
N TRP A 14 17.99 -6.33 5.54
CA TRP A 14 18.87 -5.15 5.50
C TRP A 14 19.15 -4.56 6.90
N GLU A 15 18.61 -5.16 7.97
CA GLU A 15 18.80 -4.69 9.35
C GLU A 15 20.27 -4.59 9.76
N GLU A 16 21.13 -5.50 9.25
CA GLU A 16 22.56 -5.55 9.57
C GLU A 16 23.40 -4.56 8.75
N SER A 17 22.83 -3.98 7.68
CA SER A 17 23.50 -3.04 6.76
C SER A 17 23.15 -1.57 7.04
N ILE A 18 22.36 -1.30 8.08
CA ILE A 18 22.01 0.05 8.49
C ILE A 18 23.06 0.55 9.48
N HIS A 19 23.83 1.54 9.03
CA HIS A 19 24.84 2.18 9.87
C HIS A 19 24.30 3.51 10.39
N SER A 20 24.37 3.68 11.72
CA SER A 20 24.12 4.96 12.38
C SER A 20 25.43 5.63 12.77
N GLY A 21 25.59 6.93 12.52
CA GLY A 21 26.57 7.74 13.24
C GLY A 21 27.91 8.04 12.55
N GLN A 22 28.03 7.92 11.23
CA GLN A 22 29.25 8.41 10.53
C GLN A 22 29.34 9.95 10.46
N HIS A 23 28.23 10.68 10.69
CA HIS A 23 28.19 12.15 10.62
C HIS A 23 27.25 12.81 11.66
N GLY A 24 27.01 12.13 12.78
CA GLY A 24 26.11 12.57 13.87
C GLY A 24 24.88 11.67 14.04
N GLU A 25 24.18 11.81 15.18
CA GLU A 25 23.07 10.94 15.61
C GLU A 25 21.82 10.98 14.70
N ASN A 26 21.83 11.86 13.70
CA ASN A 26 20.71 12.12 12.80
C ASN A 26 21.00 11.70 11.34
N TYR A 27 22.13 11.04 11.07
CA TYR A 27 22.49 10.55 9.74
C TYR A 27 22.56 9.02 9.73
N PHE A 28 21.77 8.41 8.86
CA PHE A 28 21.69 6.98 8.65
C PHE A 28 22.04 6.68 7.20
N CYS A 29 22.93 5.73 6.96
CA CYS A 29 23.26 5.31 5.61
C CYS A 29 23.15 3.79 5.48
N ILE A 30 22.69 3.38 4.31
CA ILE A 30 22.68 2.00 3.84
C ILE A 30 23.75 1.90 2.77
N LEU A 31 24.70 1.00 3.00
CA LEU A 31 25.84 0.77 2.11
C LEU A 31 25.62 -0.49 1.27
N ASP A 32 26.15 -0.49 0.04
CA ASP A 32 26.25 -1.67 -0.82
C ASP A 32 27.41 -2.60 -0.41
N GLU A 33 27.54 -3.76 -1.05
CA GLU A 33 28.68 -4.68 -0.89
C GLU A 33 30.05 -4.01 -1.15
N ASP A 34 30.11 -2.94 -1.95
CA ASP A 34 31.32 -2.12 -2.19
C ASP A 34 31.50 -0.97 -1.17
N SER A 35 30.71 -0.92 -0.09
CA SER A 35 30.70 0.19 0.88
C SER A 35 30.30 1.54 0.29
N GLN A 36 29.60 1.56 -0.85
CA GLN A 36 29.05 2.78 -1.45
C GLN A 36 27.67 3.10 -0.86
N GLU A 37 27.41 4.38 -0.55
CA GLU A 37 26.12 4.84 -0.03
C GLU A 37 25.02 4.71 -1.09
N ILE A 38 24.12 3.74 -0.91
CA ILE A 38 22.97 3.54 -1.81
C ILE A 38 21.81 4.43 -1.38
N LEU A 39 21.60 4.53 -0.06
CA LEU A 39 20.51 5.27 0.53
C LEU A 39 21.00 5.97 1.80
N SER A 40 20.77 7.27 1.90
CA SER A 40 21.02 8.03 3.12
C SER A 40 19.74 8.68 3.63
N VAL A 41 19.50 8.57 4.92
CA VAL A 41 18.40 9.22 5.62
C VAL A 41 18.98 10.22 6.58
N THR A 42 18.61 11.48 6.39
CA THR A 42 19.02 12.57 7.30
C THR A 42 17.80 13.06 8.04
N LEU A 43 17.86 13.11 9.38
CA LEU A 43 16.82 13.73 10.20
C LEU A 43 17.21 15.16 10.54
N ASP A 44 16.25 16.06 10.39
CA ASP A 44 16.39 17.45 10.81
C ASP A 44 15.87 17.63 12.25
N ASP A 45 16.37 18.66 12.94
CA ASP A 45 15.95 19.01 14.31
C ASP A 45 14.44 19.32 14.43
N ALA A 46 13.78 19.70 13.33
CA ALA A 46 12.33 19.86 13.24
C ALA A 46 11.55 18.55 13.03
N GLY A 47 12.22 17.39 13.07
CA GLY A 47 11.60 16.07 13.02
C GLY A 47 11.22 15.58 11.63
N ASN A 48 11.65 16.27 10.56
CA ASN A 48 11.52 15.74 9.22
C ASN A 48 12.68 14.78 8.94
N TYR A 49 12.44 13.76 8.12
CA TYR A 49 13.48 12.88 7.63
C TYR A 49 13.51 12.96 6.10
N THR A 50 14.71 13.17 5.56
CA THR A 50 14.97 13.22 4.13
C THR A 50 15.66 11.93 3.74
N VAL A 51 15.02 11.15 2.88
CA VAL A 51 15.57 9.93 2.28
C VAL A 51 16.17 10.30 0.92
N ASN A 52 17.44 9.99 0.72
CA ASN A 52 18.17 10.24 -0.51
C ASN A 52 18.65 8.90 -1.07
N CYS A 53 18.29 8.55 -2.30
CA CYS A 53 18.71 7.33 -2.97
C CYS A 53 19.12 7.63 -4.42
N GLN A 54 20.38 7.33 -4.77
CA GLN A 54 20.92 7.41 -6.14
C GLN A 54 20.52 8.68 -6.95
N GLY A 55 20.45 9.84 -6.29
CA GLY A 55 20.10 11.13 -6.93
C GLY A 55 18.63 11.54 -6.83
N TYR A 56 17.78 10.73 -6.19
CA TYR A 56 16.41 11.09 -5.83
C TYR A 56 16.32 11.37 -4.33
N SER A 57 15.84 12.56 -3.95
CA SER A 57 15.69 12.98 -2.56
C SER A 57 14.23 13.27 -2.23
N GLU A 58 13.67 12.59 -1.23
CA GLU A 58 12.29 12.79 -0.78
C GLU A 58 12.27 13.10 0.73
N THR A 59 11.58 14.18 1.10
CA THR A 59 11.50 14.64 2.50
C THR A 59 10.11 14.39 3.04
N HIS A 60 10.05 13.64 4.12
CA HIS A 60 8.81 13.27 4.81
C HIS A 60 8.82 13.84 6.23
N ARG A 61 7.66 14.30 6.70
CA ARG A 61 7.51 14.79 8.07
C ARG A 61 7.19 13.63 8.97
N LEU A 62 8.07 13.32 9.92
CA LEU A 62 7.79 12.34 10.96
C LEU A 62 6.88 13.02 11.99
N THR A 63 5.55 12.93 11.84
CA THR A 63 4.63 13.22 12.94
C THR A 63 4.70 12.06 13.93
N LEU A 64 5.71 12.13 14.80
CA LEU A 64 5.83 11.25 15.94
C LEU A 64 4.89 11.81 17.02
N ASP A 65 3.72 11.20 17.20
CA ASP A 65 2.90 11.39 18.40
C ASP A 65 3.75 10.98 19.62
N THR A 66 4.51 11.95 20.13
CA THR A 66 5.45 11.75 21.21
C THR A 66 4.68 11.95 22.50
N ALA A 67 4.41 10.83 23.17
CA ALA A 67 3.64 10.68 24.38
C ALA A 67 3.85 11.82 25.41
N GLN A 68 2.76 12.36 25.95
CA GLN A 68 2.86 13.18 27.15
C GLN A 68 2.60 12.31 28.38
N GLY A 69 3.70 11.93 29.02
CA GLY A 69 3.74 11.45 30.38
C GLY A 69 3.29 12.53 31.37
N GLU A 70 2.75 12.01 32.47
CA GLU A 70 2.35 12.59 33.75
C GLU A 70 2.96 13.95 34.13
N GLU A 71 2.09 14.90 34.54
CA GLU A 71 2.00 15.40 35.92
C GLU A 71 0.77 16.31 36.07
N GLY A 72 0.00 16.15 37.18
CA GLY A 72 -1.02 17.14 37.55
C GLY A 72 -2.33 16.60 38.14
N THR A 73 -2.23 15.89 39.27
CA THR A 73 -3.16 15.90 40.42
C THR A 73 -4.68 16.02 40.22
N GLY A 74 -5.38 14.95 40.63
CA GLY A 74 -6.56 15.08 41.50
C GLY A 74 -7.85 14.39 41.04
N HIS A 75 -8.26 13.36 41.79
CA HIS A 75 -9.64 12.99 42.18
C HIS A 75 -10.71 12.87 41.05
N ALA A 76 -11.52 11.83 40.92
CA ALA A 76 -11.92 10.75 41.81
C ALA A 76 -12.70 9.69 41.00
N GLU A 77 -12.71 8.47 41.53
CA GLU A 77 -13.76 7.44 41.47
C GLU A 77 -14.42 7.06 40.14
N GLY A 78 -14.15 5.81 39.75
CA GLY A 78 -15.21 4.80 39.76
C GLY A 78 -16.19 4.80 38.59
N ALA A 79 -15.95 3.91 37.62
CA ALA A 79 -16.86 2.80 37.31
C ALA A 79 -16.45 2.13 36.00
N SER A 80 -16.38 0.80 36.04
CA SER A 80 -16.33 -0.08 34.89
C SER A 80 -17.39 0.29 33.85
N GLY A 81 -16.95 0.58 32.64
CA GLY A 81 -17.79 0.73 31.46
C GLY A 81 -17.02 0.20 30.26
N THR A 82 -17.17 -1.08 30.00
CA THR A 82 -16.70 -1.76 28.79
C THR A 82 -17.13 -0.99 27.54
N PHE A 83 -16.19 -0.38 26.82
CA PHE A 83 -16.34 -0.17 25.38
C PHE A 83 -15.04 -0.54 24.69
N ARG A 84 -14.98 -1.81 24.29
CA ARG A 84 -14.21 -2.24 23.13
C ARG A 84 -14.81 -1.53 21.91
N THR A 85 -14.42 -0.30 21.66
CA THR A 85 -14.48 0.24 20.30
C THR A 85 -13.16 -0.09 19.66
N SER A 86 -13.12 -1.33 19.15
CA SER A 86 -12.29 -1.71 18.04
C SER A 86 -12.55 -0.71 16.91
N PHE A 87 -11.78 0.36 16.86
CA PHE A 87 -11.64 1.13 15.63
C PHE A 87 -10.86 0.24 14.68
N LEU A 88 -11.61 -0.60 13.96
CA LEU A 88 -11.20 -1.02 12.64
C LEU A 88 -10.85 0.27 11.91
N PRO A 89 -9.62 0.44 11.38
CA PRO A 89 -9.39 1.54 10.46
C PRO A 89 -10.40 1.35 9.34
N ALA A 90 -11.22 2.37 9.11
CA ALA A 90 -12.07 2.45 7.93
C ALA A 90 -11.20 2.07 6.73
N THR A 91 -11.68 1.18 5.88
CA THR A 91 -11.01 0.59 4.72
C THR A 91 -10.24 1.63 3.91
N THR A 92 -9.02 1.95 4.32
CA THR A 92 -8.14 2.87 3.61
C THR A 92 -7.55 2.07 2.47
N ALA A 93 -7.69 2.57 1.24
CA ALA A 93 -7.03 1.95 0.10
C ALA A 93 -5.52 1.82 0.40
N PRO A 94 -4.88 0.68 0.11
CA PRO A 94 -3.46 0.47 0.37
C PRO A 94 -2.64 1.61 -0.27
N GLN A 95 -1.77 2.22 0.55
CA GLN A 95 -0.98 3.40 0.15
C GLN A 95 0.45 3.00 -0.22
N THR A 96 0.89 1.82 0.22
CA THR A 96 2.26 1.33 -0.01
C THR A 96 2.27 0.10 -0.93
N PRO A 97 3.35 -0.10 -1.72
CA PRO A 97 3.51 -1.31 -2.54
C PRO A 97 3.43 -2.62 -1.74
N ALA A 98 3.84 -2.60 -0.47
CA ALA A 98 3.79 -3.76 0.42
C ALA A 98 2.35 -4.16 0.79
N GLU A 99 1.45 -3.19 1.01
CA GLU A 99 0.05 -3.48 1.29
C GLU A 99 -0.66 -4.04 0.04
N TYR A 100 -0.39 -3.48 -1.14
CA TYR A 100 -0.87 -4.05 -2.40
C TYR A 100 -0.38 -5.49 -2.58
N ASP A 101 0.92 -5.76 -2.36
CA ASP A 101 1.48 -7.11 -2.49
C ASP A 101 0.82 -8.10 -1.51
N ALA A 102 0.52 -7.67 -0.27
CA ALA A 102 -0.17 -8.51 0.71
C ALA A 102 -1.60 -8.89 0.25
N VAL A 103 -2.38 -7.91 -0.22
CA VAL A 103 -3.75 -8.14 -0.74
C VAL A 103 -3.71 -9.06 -1.96
N TRP A 104 -2.83 -8.80 -2.91
CA TRP A 104 -2.70 -9.58 -4.13
C TRP A 104 -2.22 -11.01 -3.84
N SER A 105 -1.29 -11.17 -2.90
CA SER A 105 -0.81 -12.47 -2.44
C SER A 105 -1.89 -13.26 -1.72
N ALA A 106 -2.76 -12.61 -0.94
CA ALA A 106 -3.91 -13.26 -0.33
C ALA A 106 -4.93 -13.71 -1.39
N TRP A 107 -5.31 -12.82 -2.31
CA TRP A 107 -6.26 -13.14 -3.40
C TRP A 107 -5.76 -14.27 -4.31
N ARG A 108 -4.45 -14.28 -4.63
CA ARG A 108 -3.82 -15.36 -5.38
C ARG A 108 -3.78 -16.67 -4.61
N ARG A 109 -3.58 -16.66 -3.29
CA ARG A 109 -3.61 -17.87 -2.45
C ARG A 109 -5.02 -18.43 -2.31
N ALA A 110 -6.04 -17.58 -2.34
CA ALA A 110 -7.44 -17.97 -2.36
C ALA A 110 -7.93 -18.47 -3.73
N ALA A 111 -7.03 -18.67 -4.71
CA ALA A 111 -7.39 -19.13 -6.04
C ALA A 111 -7.86 -20.59 -6.05
N PRO A 112 -8.99 -20.91 -6.69
CA PRO A 112 -9.25 -22.26 -7.15
C PRO A 112 -8.13 -22.74 -8.08
N ALA A 113 -7.91 -24.05 -8.13
CA ALA A 113 -6.83 -24.65 -8.94
C ALA A 113 -6.88 -24.21 -10.41
N GLU A 114 -8.09 -24.05 -10.95
CA GLU A 114 -8.34 -23.63 -12.34
C GLU A 114 -7.99 -22.16 -12.59
N GLU A 115 -8.21 -21.27 -11.61
CA GLU A 115 -7.95 -19.82 -11.75
C GLU A 115 -6.53 -19.42 -11.35
N SER A 116 -5.77 -20.29 -10.67
CA SER A 116 -4.46 -19.96 -10.09
C SER A 116 -3.50 -19.31 -11.09
N ARG A 117 -3.43 -19.83 -12.31
CA ARG A 117 -2.59 -19.25 -13.38
C ARG A 117 -3.10 -17.88 -13.83
N GLY A 118 -4.41 -17.72 -13.96
CA GLY A 118 -5.06 -16.45 -14.30
C GLY A 118 -4.81 -15.39 -13.24
N ARG A 119 -5.05 -15.74 -11.97
CA ARG A 119 -4.79 -14.84 -10.83
C ARG A 119 -3.32 -14.44 -10.76
N ALA A 120 -2.39 -15.38 -10.96
CA ALA A 120 -0.97 -15.06 -11.00
C ALA A 120 -0.62 -14.06 -12.11
N ALA A 121 -1.18 -14.23 -13.32
CA ALA A 121 -0.96 -13.30 -14.43
C ALA A 121 -1.50 -11.89 -14.12
N VAL A 122 -2.68 -11.81 -13.51
CA VAL A 122 -3.33 -10.54 -13.14
C VAL A 122 -2.51 -9.80 -12.07
N VAL A 123 -2.05 -10.50 -11.04
CA VAL A 123 -1.15 -9.92 -10.02
C VAL A 123 0.13 -9.38 -10.66
N GLN A 124 0.71 -10.11 -11.61
CA GLN A 124 1.90 -9.63 -12.33
C GLN A 124 1.61 -8.34 -13.13
N LYS A 125 0.46 -8.27 -13.81
CA LYS A 125 0.05 -7.05 -14.51
C LYS A 125 -0.18 -5.88 -13.56
N MET A 126 -0.81 -6.10 -12.41
CA MET A 126 -1.01 -5.06 -11.39
C MET A 126 0.30 -4.55 -10.82
N ARG A 127 1.24 -5.45 -10.50
CA ARG A 127 2.61 -5.10 -10.07
C ARG A 127 3.34 -4.30 -11.14
N ALA A 128 3.23 -4.73 -12.41
CA ALA A 128 3.81 -4.00 -13.52
C ALA A 128 3.24 -2.57 -13.59
N CYS A 129 1.91 -2.43 -13.47
CA CYS A 129 1.24 -1.12 -13.51
C CYS A 129 1.69 -0.18 -12.38
N LEU A 130 1.92 -0.69 -11.16
CA LEU A 130 2.50 0.11 -10.07
C LEU A 130 3.95 0.52 -10.38
N ASN A 131 4.78 -0.41 -10.85
CA ASN A 131 6.21 -0.16 -11.06
C ASN A 131 6.49 0.79 -12.23
N ASN A 132 5.69 0.74 -13.29
CA ASN A 132 5.87 1.56 -14.49
C ASN A 132 4.93 2.76 -14.56
N GLY A 133 4.06 2.95 -13.56
CA GLY A 133 3.05 4.02 -13.55
C GLY A 133 2.01 3.92 -14.67
N ASN A 134 1.82 2.73 -15.26
CA ASN A 134 0.86 2.55 -16.35
C ASN A 134 -0.56 2.77 -15.83
N ALA A 135 -1.29 3.67 -16.49
CA ALA A 135 -2.65 4.04 -16.13
C ALA A 135 -3.71 3.08 -16.71
N VAL A 136 -3.31 2.09 -17.52
CA VAL A 136 -4.21 1.11 -18.14
C VAL A 136 -3.98 -0.27 -17.53
N LEU A 137 -4.99 -0.79 -16.85
CA LEU A 137 -4.98 -2.16 -16.33
C LEU A 137 -5.94 -3.03 -17.13
N ASN A 138 -5.38 -3.98 -17.88
CA ASN A 138 -6.16 -5.03 -18.55
C ASN A 138 -6.01 -6.33 -17.78
N VAL A 139 -7.08 -6.77 -17.11
CA VAL A 139 -7.12 -8.02 -16.33
C VAL A 139 -6.92 -9.23 -17.25
N GLY A 140 -7.54 -9.19 -18.44
CA GLY A 140 -7.47 -10.23 -19.46
C GLY A 140 -8.42 -11.38 -19.19
N GLU A 141 -8.55 -12.25 -20.18
CA GLU A 141 -9.51 -13.36 -20.19
C GLU A 141 -8.89 -14.54 -19.42
N SER A 142 -9.34 -14.76 -18.20
CA SER A 142 -8.73 -15.76 -17.31
C SER A 142 -9.75 -16.55 -16.50
N GLY A 143 -11.03 -16.45 -16.88
CA GLY A 143 -12.12 -17.16 -16.21
C GLY A 143 -12.25 -16.79 -14.74
N LEU A 144 -11.79 -15.60 -14.34
CA LEU A 144 -11.76 -15.16 -12.95
C LEU A 144 -13.17 -15.06 -12.39
N THR A 145 -13.34 -15.56 -11.18
CA THR A 145 -14.62 -15.45 -10.44
C THR A 145 -14.67 -14.22 -9.53
N THR A 146 -13.49 -13.72 -9.14
CA THR A 146 -13.34 -12.55 -8.25
C THR A 146 -12.13 -11.72 -8.68
N LEU A 147 -12.10 -10.46 -8.26
CA LEU A 147 -10.92 -9.58 -8.33
C LEU A 147 -10.42 -9.26 -6.92
N PRO A 148 -9.14 -8.84 -6.76
CA PRO A 148 -8.65 -8.38 -5.46
C PRO A 148 -9.41 -7.13 -5.00
N ASP A 149 -9.60 -6.98 -3.69
CA ASP A 149 -10.30 -5.84 -3.10
C ASP A 149 -9.66 -4.48 -3.42
N CYS A 150 -8.38 -4.47 -3.77
CA CYS A 150 -7.61 -3.26 -4.03
C CYS A 150 -6.93 -3.31 -5.40
N LEU A 151 -7.32 -2.37 -6.26
CA LEU A 151 -6.69 -2.11 -7.56
C LEU A 151 -5.72 -0.91 -7.43
N PRO A 152 -4.68 -0.82 -8.28
CA PRO A 152 -3.74 0.29 -8.23
C PRO A 152 -4.48 1.63 -8.39
N ALA A 153 -4.34 2.54 -7.42
CA ALA A 153 -5.16 3.74 -7.34
C ALA A 153 -4.97 4.74 -8.50
N HIS A 154 -3.83 4.70 -9.20
CA HIS A 154 -3.48 5.63 -10.28
C HIS A 154 -4.01 5.23 -11.66
N ILE A 155 -4.72 4.10 -11.78
CA ILE A 155 -5.25 3.67 -13.08
C ILE A 155 -6.45 4.53 -13.48
N THR A 156 -6.47 4.88 -14.76
CA THR A 156 -7.56 5.65 -15.38
C THR A 156 -8.43 4.77 -16.29
N THR A 157 -7.90 3.64 -16.75
CA THR A 157 -8.61 2.70 -17.63
C THR A 157 -8.53 1.29 -17.06
N LEU A 158 -9.69 0.68 -16.84
CA LEU A 158 -9.82 -0.70 -16.36
C LEU A 158 -10.59 -1.53 -17.38
N VAL A 159 -9.95 -2.58 -17.90
CA VAL A 159 -10.52 -3.49 -18.90
C VAL A 159 -10.56 -4.91 -18.34
N ILE A 160 -11.76 -5.48 -18.31
CA ILE A 160 -12.06 -6.79 -17.75
C ILE A 160 -12.92 -7.59 -18.74
N PRO A 161 -12.30 -8.14 -19.81
CA PRO A 161 -13.02 -8.90 -20.82
C PRO A 161 -13.18 -10.37 -20.40
N ASP A 162 -14.31 -10.98 -20.76
CA ASP A 162 -14.60 -12.42 -20.71
C ASP A 162 -14.08 -13.14 -19.44
N ASN A 163 -14.65 -12.73 -18.30
CA ASN A 163 -14.43 -13.39 -17.01
C ASN A 163 -15.77 -13.79 -16.38
N ASN A 164 -15.75 -14.52 -15.27
CA ASN A 164 -16.94 -14.99 -14.57
C ASN A 164 -17.22 -14.14 -13.32
N LEU A 165 -16.93 -12.84 -13.36
CA LEU A 165 -17.11 -11.98 -12.21
C LEU A 165 -18.60 -11.75 -11.93
N THR A 166 -18.99 -11.91 -10.66
CA THR A 166 -20.36 -11.65 -10.18
C THR A 166 -20.51 -10.29 -9.52
N SER A 167 -19.39 -9.73 -9.05
CA SER A 167 -19.27 -8.42 -8.43
C SER A 167 -17.88 -7.81 -8.72
N LEU A 168 -17.80 -6.48 -8.71
CA LEU A 168 -16.52 -5.76 -8.80
C LEU A 168 -16.10 -5.20 -7.42
N PRO A 169 -14.79 -5.08 -7.16
CA PRO A 169 -14.28 -4.42 -5.97
C PRO A 169 -14.49 -2.90 -6.04
N ALA A 170 -14.06 -2.19 -4.98
CA ALA A 170 -14.04 -0.73 -4.99
C ALA A 170 -13.18 -0.21 -6.17
N LEU A 171 -13.76 0.69 -6.95
CA LEU A 171 -13.10 1.26 -8.12
C LEU A 171 -12.10 2.36 -7.71
N PRO A 172 -10.96 2.50 -8.41
CA PRO A 172 -10.03 3.60 -8.19
C PRO A 172 -10.70 4.96 -8.36
N PRO A 173 -10.37 5.97 -7.52
CA PRO A 173 -11.01 7.28 -7.59
C PRO A 173 -10.70 8.03 -8.90
N GLU A 174 -9.55 7.76 -9.51
CA GLU A 174 -9.09 8.38 -10.77
C GLU A 174 -9.58 7.65 -12.03
N LEU A 175 -10.42 6.62 -11.89
CA LEU A 175 -10.89 5.83 -13.02
C LEU A 175 -11.81 6.66 -13.93
N ARG A 176 -11.49 6.66 -15.22
CA ARG A 176 -12.22 7.39 -16.28
C ARG A 176 -12.95 6.45 -17.23
N THR A 177 -12.37 5.29 -17.52
CA THR A 177 -12.94 4.30 -18.43
C THR A 177 -13.01 2.95 -17.74
N LEU A 178 -14.22 2.37 -17.72
CA LEU A 178 -14.48 1.04 -17.20
C LEU A 178 -15.12 0.19 -18.29
N GLU A 179 -14.43 -0.86 -18.72
CA GLU A 179 -14.92 -1.85 -19.69
C GLU A 179 -14.97 -3.23 -19.06
N VAL A 180 -16.17 -3.81 -18.96
CA VAL A 180 -16.43 -5.08 -18.30
C VAL A 180 -17.32 -5.97 -19.16
N SER A 181 -16.81 -6.32 -20.33
CA SER A 181 -17.54 -7.15 -21.31
C SER A 181 -17.49 -8.63 -20.93
N GLY A 182 -18.58 -9.36 -21.18
CA GLY A 182 -18.59 -10.82 -21.04
C GLY A 182 -18.47 -11.33 -19.60
N ASN A 183 -18.98 -10.59 -18.61
CA ASN A 183 -19.04 -10.98 -17.20
C ASN A 183 -20.47 -11.28 -16.72
N GLN A 184 -20.60 -11.80 -15.50
CA GLN A 184 -21.88 -12.18 -14.88
C GLN A 184 -22.27 -11.21 -13.76
N LEU A 185 -21.98 -9.92 -13.94
CA LEU A 185 -22.18 -8.91 -12.91
C LEU A 185 -23.67 -8.76 -12.59
N THR A 186 -24.00 -8.91 -11.31
CA THR A 186 -25.37 -8.74 -10.81
C THR A 186 -25.62 -7.33 -10.28
N SER A 187 -24.55 -6.62 -9.92
CA SER A 187 -24.57 -5.25 -9.41
C SER A 187 -23.24 -4.55 -9.69
N LEU A 188 -23.30 -3.23 -9.82
CA LEU A 188 -22.10 -2.38 -9.92
C LEU A 188 -21.76 -1.78 -8.55
N PRO A 189 -20.46 -1.59 -8.24
CA PRO A 189 -20.01 -0.84 -7.08
C PRO A 189 -20.30 0.66 -7.28
N VAL A 190 -20.03 1.47 -6.25
CA VAL A 190 -20.08 2.92 -6.37
C VAL A 190 -19.11 3.36 -7.46
N LEU A 191 -19.65 4.05 -8.48
CA LEU A 191 -18.85 4.56 -9.60
C LEU A 191 -18.06 5.80 -9.14
N PRO A 192 -16.80 5.95 -9.57
CA PRO A 192 -16.01 7.13 -9.24
C PRO A 192 -16.59 8.36 -9.95
N PRO A 193 -16.55 9.55 -9.31
CA PRO A 193 -17.16 10.76 -9.85
C PRO A 193 -16.51 11.23 -11.17
N GLY A 194 -15.28 10.78 -11.45
CA GLY A 194 -14.53 11.08 -12.67
C GLY A 194 -14.77 10.12 -13.84
N LEU A 195 -15.68 9.14 -13.71
CA LEU A 195 -15.94 8.17 -14.77
C LEU A 195 -16.60 8.85 -15.99
N LEU A 196 -15.96 8.70 -17.15
CA LEU A 196 -16.40 9.26 -18.44
C LEU A 196 -17.07 8.21 -19.32
N GLU A 197 -16.58 6.98 -19.29
CA GLU A 197 -17.04 5.90 -20.15
C GLU A 197 -17.24 4.61 -19.35
N LEU A 198 -18.41 3.98 -19.56
CA LEU A 198 -18.80 2.73 -18.93
C LEU A 198 -19.36 1.79 -20.01
N SER A 199 -18.69 0.65 -20.20
CA SER A 199 -19.10 -0.44 -21.08
C SER A 199 -19.20 -1.72 -20.27
N ILE A 200 -20.35 -2.40 -20.29
CA ILE A 200 -20.61 -3.66 -19.56
C ILE A 200 -21.37 -4.65 -20.45
#